data_AF-A0A3D1J140-F1
#
_entry.id   AF-A0A3D1J140-F1
#
_cell.length_a   1.000
_cell.length_b   1.000
_cell.length_c   1.000
_cell.angle_alpha   90.00
_cell.angle_beta   90.00
_cell.angle_gamma   90.00
#
_symmetry.space_group_name_H-M   'P 1'
#
loop_
_entity.id
_entity.type
_entity.pdbx_description
1 polymer ?
#
loop_
_entity_poly.entity_id
_entity_poly.type
_entity_poly.pdbx_seq_one_letter_code
_entity_poly.pdbx_strand_id
1 'polypeptide(L)'
;MVRYAADGSVDRVLQVPATQPSCVAFGGAELNELYVSSARVEMSELHLAREPHAGGLFHCVLTGVTGLPENRFAGNAPRSVTC
;
A
#
# COMPACT_ATOMS: atom_id res chain seq x y z
N MET A 1 6.11 4.24 -6.10
CA MET A 1 5.04 5.00 -5.43
C MET A 1 5.54 6.38 -5.11
N VAL A 2 4.71 7.41 -5.25
CA VAL A 2 5.14 8.81 -5.11
C VAL A 2 4.33 9.47 -4.00
N ARG A 3 5.03 10.17 -3.10
CA ARG A 3 4.42 11.07 -2.12
C ARG A 3 4.61 12.50 -2.63
N TYR A 4 3.50 13.22 -2.66
CA TYR A 4 3.48 14.64 -2.99
C TYR A 4 3.39 15.46 -1.71
N ALA A 5 4.03 16.62 -1.70
CA ALA A 5 3.82 17.65 -0.68
C ALA A 5 2.48 18.37 -0.92
N ALA A 6 2.05 19.19 0.06
CA ALA A 6 0.79 19.92 -0.02
C ALA A 6 0.73 20.93 -1.18
N ASP A 7 1.88 21.38 -1.68
CA ASP A 7 2.00 22.25 -2.86
C ASP A 7 2.04 21.48 -4.19
N GLY A 8 1.92 20.15 -4.15
CA GLY A 8 1.97 19.26 -5.31
C GLY A 8 3.38 18.89 -5.78
N SER A 9 4.43 19.40 -5.15
CA SER A 9 5.81 18.98 -5.46
C SER A 9 6.06 17.52 -5.06
N VAL A 10 6.98 16.85 -5.76
CA VAL A 10 7.39 15.49 -5.39
C VAL A 10 8.28 15.57 -4.15
N ASP A 11 7.79 15.05 -3.03
CA ASP A 11 8.54 14.98 -1.78
C ASP A 11 9.38 13.70 -1.68
N ARG A 12 8.81 12.56 -2.10
CA ARG A 12 9.49 11.26 -2.03
C ARG A 12 9.03 10.29 -3.10
N VAL A 13 9.96 9.46 -3.57
CA VAL A 13 9.67 8.31 -4.45
C VAL A 13 10.13 7.02 -3.77
N LEU A 14 9.21 6.07 -3.59
CA LEU A 14 9.47 4.73 -3.08
C LEU A 14 9.49 3.75 -4.25
N GLN A 15 10.62 3.09 -4.47
CA GLN A 15 10.75 2.04 -5.48
C GLN A 15 10.10 0.76 -4.98
N VAL A 16 9.29 0.12 -5.83
CA VAL A 16 8.62 -1.16 -5.55
C VAL A 16 9.10 -2.15 -6.60
N PRO A 17 9.52 -3.36 -6.23
CA PRO A 17 10.06 -4.35 -7.17
C PRO A 17 8.92 -5.08 -7.94
N ALA A 18 8.03 -4.29 -8.51
CA ALA A 18 6.96 -4.70 -9.41
C ALA A 18 6.61 -3.53 -10.33
N THR A 19 6.42 -3.80 -11.62
CA THR A 19 6.05 -2.79 -12.63
C THR A 19 4.59 -2.34 -12.50
N GLN A 20 3.72 -3.18 -11.93
CA GLN A 20 2.28 -2.89 -11.76
C GLN A 20 1.87 -2.75 -10.28
N PRO A 21 2.40 -1.79 -9.50
CA PRO A 21 1.85 -1.43 -8.20
C PRO A 21 0.46 -0.80 -8.39
N SER A 22 -0.48 -1.10 -7.49
CA SER A 22 -1.90 -0.78 -7.69
C SER A 22 -2.48 0.15 -6.62
N CYS A 23 -2.24 -0.14 -5.34
CA CYS A 23 -2.80 0.64 -4.22
C CYS A 23 -1.87 0.59 -3.01
N VAL A 24 -2.13 1.47 -2.05
CA VAL A 24 -1.37 1.57 -0.79
C VAL A 24 -2.31 1.68 0.40
N ALA A 25 -1.84 1.23 1.56
CA ALA A 25 -2.49 1.44 2.85
C ALA A 25 -1.45 1.59 3.95
N PHE A 26 -1.75 2.39 4.97
CA PHE A 26 -0.94 2.43 6.18
C PHE A 26 -1.33 1.28 7.13
N GLY A 27 -0.32 0.71 7.78
CA GLY A 27 -0.49 -0.37 8.75
C GLY A 27 0.65 -0.38 9.78
N GLY A 28 0.83 -1.51 10.45
CA GLY A 28 1.69 -1.61 11.64
C GLY A 28 0.99 -1.04 12.88
N ALA A 29 1.49 -1.39 14.07
CA ALA A 29 0.90 -0.95 15.34
C ALA A 29 0.91 0.59 15.49
N GLU A 30 1.96 1.23 14.97
CA GLU A 30 2.17 2.68 15.04
C GLU A 30 1.71 3.42 13.77
N LEU A 31 1.05 2.73 12.84
CA LEU A 31 0.63 3.27 11.53
C LEU A 31 1.76 3.89 10.70
N ASN A 32 2.99 3.42 10.88
CA ASN A 32 4.19 3.89 10.18
C ASN A 32 4.71 2.89 9.14
N GLU A 33 3.98 1.82 8.85
CA GLU A 33 4.29 0.90 7.76
C GLU A 33 3.41 1.22 6.55
N LEU A 34 4.00 1.27 5.36
CA LEU A 34 3.26 1.41 4.11
C LEU A 34 3.20 0.07 3.40
N TYR A 35 2.00 -0.46 3.25
CA TYR A 35 1.70 -1.65 2.46
C TYR A 35 1.36 -1.26 1.03
N VAL A 36 1.86 -2.00 0.05
CA VAL A 36 1.68 -1.74 -1.38
C VAL A 36 1.24 -3.03 -2.08
N SER A 37 0.02 -3.04 -2.61
CA SER A 37 -0.46 -4.14 -3.46
C SER A 37 0.06 -3.98 -4.88
N SER A 38 0.30 -5.09 -5.56
CA SER A 38 0.64 -5.10 -6.98
C SER A 38 -0.23 -6.07 -7.75
N ALA A 39 -0.27 -5.91 -9.07
CA ALA A 39 -0.95 -6.80 -10.00
C ALA A 39 0.06 -7.57 -10.84
N ARG A 40 -0.44 -8.65 -11.44
CA ARG A 40 0.29 -9.45 -12.45
C ARG A 40 -0.55 -9.78 -13.67
N VAL A 41 -1.70 -9.10 -13.79
CA VAL A 41 -2.66 -9.30 -14.88
C VAL A 41 -1.99 -8.86 -16.18
N GLU A 42 -2.19 -9.64 -17.25
CA GLU A 42 -1.64 -9.37 -18.58
C GLU A 42 -0.10 -9.29 -18.66
N MET A 43 0.62 -9.77 -17.64
CA MET A 43 2.08 -9.92 -17.72
C MET A 43 2.45 -11.19 -18.48
N SER A 44 3.41 -11.08 -19.41
CA SER A 44 3.97 -12.24 -20.11
C SER A 44 4.81 -13.10 -19.17
N GLU A 45 5.00 -14.38 -19.50
CA GLU A 45 5.87 -15.29 -18.74
C GLU A 45 7.30 -14.75 -18.60
N LEU A 46 7.83 -14.10 -19.66
CA LEU A 46 9.13 -13.46 -19.63
C LEU A 46 9.19 -12.29 -18.63
N HIS A 47 8.12 -11.52 -18.50
CA HIS A 47 8.05 -10.46 -17.49
C HIS A 47 7.92 -11.03 -16.08
N LEU A 48 7.08 -12.05 -15.89
CA LEU A 48 6.93 -12.72 -14.59
C LEU A 48 8.23 -13.39 -14.14
N ALA A 49 9.03 -13.92 -15.06
CA ALA A 49 10.35 -14.46 -14.74
C ALA A 49 11.35 -13.37 -14.28
N ARG A 50 11.21 -12.13 -14.78
CA ARG A 50 12.03 -10.98 -14.35
C ARG A 50 11.53 -10.36 -13.05
N GLU A 51 10.23 -10.39 -12.81
CA GLU A 51 9.56 -9.85 -11.64
C GLU A 51 8.78 -10.95 -10.91
N PRO A 52 9.47 -11.90 -10.26
CA PRO A 52 8.82 -13.07 -9.65
C PRO A 52 7.84 -12.71 -8.53
N HIS A 53 7.91 -11.49 -8.00
CA HIS A 53 7.03 -10.99 -6.95
C HIS A 53 5.87 -10.13 -7.48
N ALA A 54 5.73 -9.94 -8.80
CA ALA A 54 4.59 -9.23 -9.37
C ALA A 54 3.26 -9.91 -8.99
N GLY A 55 2.28 -9.10 -8.59
CA GLY A 55 1.02 -9.58 -8.00
C GLY A 55 1.09 -9.82 -6.49
N GLY A 56 2.26 -9.62 -5.87
CA GLY A 56 2.44 -9.73 -4.43
C GLY A 56 2.07 -8.47 -3.64
N LEU A 57 2.20 -8.59 -2.32
CA LEU A 57 2.11 -7.50 -1.35
C LEU A 57 3.51 -7.14 -0.86
N PHE A 58 3.86 -5.86 -0.93
CA PHE A 58 5.11 -5.31 -0.41
C PHE A 58 4.83 -4.44 0.79
N HIS A 59 5.80 -4.27 1.68
CA HIS A 59 5.69 -3.29 2.75
C HIS A 59 7.06 -2.71 3.11
N CYS A 60 7.07 -1.52 3.69
CA CYS A 60 8.25 -0.92 4.30
C CYS A 60 7.88 -0.03 5.50
N VAL A 61 8.82 0.14 6.42
CA VAL A 61 8.68 1.07 7.56
C VAL A 61 9.10 2.47 7.11
N LEU A 62 8.31 3.47 7.44
CA LEU A 62 8.58 4.88 7.14
C LEU A 62 9.10 5.62 8.37
N THR A 63 10.25 6.27 8.22
CA THR A 63 10.81 7.13 9.26
C THR A 63 10.16 8.51 9.23
N GLY A 64 9.64 8.96 10.38
CA GLY A 64 9.09 10.31 10.56
C GLY A 64 7.75 10.56 9.86
N VAL A 65 7.04 9.50 9.45
CA VAL A 65 5.73 9.58 8.81
C VAL A 65 4.81 8.59 9.50
N THR A 66 3.62 9.05 9.87
CA THR A 66 2.56 8.23 10.46
C THR A 66 1.28 8.46 9.67
N GLY A 67 0.61 7.37 9.32
CA GLY A 67 -0.68 7.39 8.63
C GLY A 67 -1.86 7.62 9.58
N LEU A 68 -3.05 7.44 9.03
CA LEU A 68 -4.31 7.48 9.78
C LEU A 68 -4.98 6.10 9.74
N PRO A 69 -5.76 5.72 10.76
CA PRO A 69 -6.54 4.51 10.73
C PRO A 69 -7.65 4.61 9.67
N GLU A 70 -7.94 3.49 9.02
CA GLU A 70 -9.04 3.42 8.05
C GLU A 70 -10.39 3.59 8.74
N ASN A 71 -11.28 4.33 8.08
CA ASN A 71 -12.65 4.47 8.55
C ASN A 71 -13.40 3.14 8.40
N ARG A 72 -14.09 2.72 9.46
CA ARG A 72 -15.00 1.57 9.38
C ARG A 72 -16.33 2.03 8.80
N PHE A 73 -16.88 1.21 7.88
CA PHE A 73 -18.24 1.39 7.44
C PHE A 73 -19.21 1.24 8.63
N ALA A 74 -20.02 2.26 8.89
CA ALA A 74 -20.87 2.32 10.07
C ALA A 74 -22.06 1.35 10.04
N GLY A 75 -22.49 0.90 8.85
CA GLY A 75 -23.67 0.04 8.67
C GLY A 75 -24.94 0.57 9.35
N ASN A 76 -25.91 -0.33 9.57
CA ASN A 76 -26.94 -0.20 10.60
C ASN A 76 -26.57 -1.20 11.70
N ALA A 77 -25.99 -0.75 12.81
CA ALA A 77 -25.45 -1.65 13.83
C ALA A 77 -26.53 -2.51 14.53
N PRO A 78 -26.44 -3.85 14.55
CA PRO A 78 -26.86 -4.61 15.71
C PRO A 78 -25.84 -4.34 16.83
N ARG A 79 -26.34 -4.20 18.06
CA ARG A 79 -25.55 -3.87 19.26
C ARG A 79 -24.33 -4.79 19.41
N SER A 80 -23.16 -4.17 19.56
CA SER A 80 -21.88 -4.73 20.04
C SER A 80 -21.47 -6.10 19.49
N VAL A 81 -20.53 -6.11 18.54
CA VAL A 81 -19.59 -7.24 18.40
C VAL A 81 -18.29 -6.82 19.08
N THR A 82 -18.07 -7.33 20.28
CA THR A 82 -16.78 -7.28 20.96
C THR A 82 -15.97 -8.48 20.46
N CYS A 83 -14.75 -8.25 19.97
CA CYS A 83 -13.74 -9.28 19.76
C CYS A 83 -12.90 -9.45 21.02
#